data_AF-A0A945YDK9-F1
#
_entry.id   AF-A0A945YDK9-F1
#
_cell.length_a   1.000
_cell.length_b   1.000
_cell.length_c   1.000
_cell.angle_alpha   90.00
_cell.angle_beta   90.00
_cell.angle_gamma   90.00
#
_symmetry.space_group_name_H-M   'P 1'
#
loop_
_entity.id
_entity.type
_entity.pdbx_description
1 polymer ?
#
loop_
_entity_poly.entity_id
_entity_poly.type
_entity_poly.pdbx_seq_one_letter_code
_entity_poly.pdbx_strand_id
1 'polypeptide(L)'
;MFSDFNFELFDYVQTPEEFLRTKSGDCDDYACLADDVLKPKGFETRLIHIRLVGMTSHAVCYVTEDGAYLDYNNRNIFFTMTRSDPSLRKIAGKVARSLNANWTSAFEFDFSYNNQRKNITAKVVRTQDPSTDPPPGKAAPRPNPFLVE
;
A
#
# COMPACT_ATOMS: atom_id res chain seq x y z
N MET A 1 13.38 -3.73 -11.86
CA MET A 1 12.11 -2.97 -11.86
C MET A 1 11.01 -3.99 -12.11
N PHE A 2 9.90 -3.92 -11.38
CA PHE A 2 8.79 -4.88 -11.52
C PHE A 2 7.89 -4.59 -12.74
N SER A 3 8.30 -3.66 -13.62
CA SER A 3 7.62 -3.26 -14.85
C SER A 3 7.32 -4.43 -15.79
N ASP A 4 8.17 -5.45 -15.75
CA ASP A 4 8.16 -6.59 -16.66
C ASP A 4 7.48 -7.82 -16.04
N PHE A 5 6.90 -7.68 -14.84
CA PHE A 5 6.18 -8.76 -14.16
C PHE A 5 4.75 -8.83 -14.69
N ASN A 6 4.23 -10.04 -14.87
CA ASN A 6 2.83 -10.26 -15.26
C ASN A 6 1.90 -9.98 -14.09
N PHE A 7 0.70 -9.48 -14.41
CA PHE A 7 -0.37 -9.35 -13.42
C PHE A 7 -1.14 -10.66 -13.34
N GLU A 8 -1.18 -11.28 -12.17
CA GLU A 8 -1.90 -12.52 -11.92
C GLU A 8 -2.46 -12.50 -10.49
N LEU A 9 -3.76 -12.81 -10.35
CA LEU A 9 -4.43 -12.81 -9.06
C LEU A 9 -4.30 -14.19 -8.40
N PHE A 10 -3.89 -14.18 -7.14
CA PHE A 10 -3.82 -15.38 -6.29
C PHE A 10 -4.75 -15.22 -5.08
N ASP A 11 -5.15 -16.34 -4.46
CA ASP A 11 -5.95 -16.35 -3.22
C ASP A 11 -5.07 -16.24 -1.95
N TYR A 12 -3.76 -16.16 -2.13
CA TYR A 12 -2.75 -15.94 -1.09
C TYR A 12 -1.71 -14.91 -1.57
N VAL A 13 -0.93 -14.38 -0.62
CA VAL A 13 0.25 -13.54 -0.93
C VAL A 13 1.44 -14.47 -1.13
N GLN A 14 2.00 -14.48 -2.33
CA GLN A 14 3.19 -15.27 -2.68
C GLN A 14 4.37 -14.90 -1.79
N THR A 15 5.20 -15.88 -1.46
CA THR A 15 6.48 -15.60 -0.80
C THR A 15 7.38 -14.71 -1.67
N PRO A 16 8.33 -13.95 -1.09
CA PRO A 16 9.28 -13.16 -1.86
C PRO A 16 9.99 -13.97 -2.95
N GLU A 17 10.41 -15.20 -2.64
CA GLU A 17 11.09 -16.08 -3.58
C GLU A 17 10.18 -16.51 -4.74
N GLU A 18 8.92 -16.83 -4.48
CA GLU A 18 7.95 -17.19 -5.51
C GLU A 18 7.68 -16.02 -6.45
N PHE A 19 7.29 -14.87 -5.89
CA PHE A 19 6.96 -13.67 -6.67
C PHE A 19 8.11 -13.23 -7.58
N LEU A 20 9.34 -13.24 -7.06
CA LEU A 20 10.54 -12.90 -7.82
C LEU A 20 10.89 -13.94 -8.89
N ARG A 21 10.70 -15.23 -8.59
CA ARG A 21 11.02 -16.33 -9.52
C ARG A 21 10.01 -16.42 -10.65
N THR A 22 8.72 -16.31 -10.36
CA THR A 22 7.64 -16.40 -11.36
C THR A 22 7.56 -15.14 -12.20
N LYS A 23 8.02 -14.00 -11.67
CA LYS A 23 7.80 -12.68 -12.27
C LYS A 23 6.31 -12.44 -12.56
N SER A 24 5.44 -12.95 -11.69
CA SER A 24 3.98 -12.87 -11.82
C SER A 24 3.37 -12.69 -10.43
N GLY A 25 2.38 -11.81 -10.31
CA GLY A 25 1.68 -11.53 -9.06
C GLY A 25 0.82 -10.29 -9.13
N ASP A 26 0.26 -9.88 -8.00
CA ASP A 26 -0.66 -8.74 -7.93
C ASP A 26 -0.18 -7.61 -7.00
N CYS A 27 -1.08 -6.68 -6.71
CA CYS A 27 -0.80 -5.55 -5.82
C CYS A 27 -0.53 -5.97 -4.37
N ASP A 28 -1.08 -7.09 -3.91
CA ASP A 28 -0.85 -7.58 -2.56
C ASP A 28 0.57 -8.16 -2.42
N ASP A 29 1.01 -8.97 -3.39
CA ASP A 29 2.37 -9.53 -3.43
C ASP A 29 3.42 -8.41 -3.36
N TYR A 30 3.23 -7.39 -4.17
CA TYR A 30 4.14 -6.25 -4.23
C TYR A 30 4.14 -5.41 -2.95
N ALA A 31 2.96 -5.06 -2.42
CA ALA A 31 2.85 -4.22 -1.23
C ALA A 31 3.45 -4.92 0.00
N CYS A 32 3.15 -6.21 0.18
CA CYS A 32 3.69 -7.02 1.25
C CYS A 32 5.21 -7.21 1.12
N LEU A 33 5.73 -7.44 -0.08
CA LEU A 33 7.17 -7.51 -0.29
C LEU A 33 7.86 -6.18 0.04
N ALA A 34 7.26 -5.05 -0.34
CA ALA A 34 7.82 -3.74 -0.02
C ALA A 34 7.88 -3.51 1.51
N ASP A 35 6.82 -3.87 2.23
CA ASP A 35 6.77 -3.82 3.70
C ASP A 35 7.85 -4.69 4.35
N ASP A 36 7.99 -5.94 3.89
CA ASP A 36 8.96 -6.92 4.40
C ASP A 36 10.42 -6.50 4.15
N VAL A 37 10.69 -5.81 3.03
CA VAL A 37 12.04 -5.31 2.70
C VAL A 37 12.36 -3.99 3.41
N LEU A 38 11.37 -3.11 3.61
CA LEU A 38 11.59 -1.76 4.13
C LEU A 38 11.58 -1.71 5.67
N LYS A 39 10.70 -2.45 6.35
CA LYS A 39 10.64 -2.45 7.83
C LYS A 39 11.97 -2.83 8.50
N PRO A 40 12.68 -3.90 8.09
CA PRO A 40 13.97 -4.25 8.70
C PRO A 40 15.06 -3.20 8.46
N LYS A 41 14.88 -2.32 7.47
CA LYS A 41 15.79 -1.21 7.17
C LYS A 41 15.46 0.06 7.95
N GLY A 42 14.46 0.02 8.83
CA GLY A 42 14.08 1.11 9.72
C GLY A 42 13.06 2.09 9.15
N PHE A 43 12.43 1.77 8.01
CA PHE A 43 11.31 2.56 7.49
C PHE A 43 10.00 2.15 8.17
N GLU A 44 9.18 3.13 8.53
CA GLU A 44 7.83 2.89 9.03
C GLU A 44 6.85 2.77 7.85
N THR A 45 6.44 1.55 7.56
CA THR A 45 5.50 1.24 6.46
C THR A 45 4.12 0.84 6.95
N ARG A 46 3.11 1.18 6.13
CA ARG A 46 1.69 0.88 6.38
C ARG A 46 1.10 0.20 5.15
N LEU A 47 0.59 -1.01 5.32
CA LEU A 47 -0.11 -1.75 4.28
C LEU A 47 -1.57 -1.33 4.23
N ILE A 48 -2.02 -0.88 3.07
CA ILE A 48 -3.35 -0.30 2.89
C ILE A 48 -4.05 -0.97 1.73
N HIS A 49 -5.27 -1.44 1.99
CA HIS A 49 -6.15 -2.05 1.00
C HIS A 49 -7.34 -1.15 0.69
N ILE A 50 -7.59 -0.87 -0.58
CA ILE A 50 -8.65 0.03 -1.05
C ILE A 50 -9.68 -0.77 -1.84
N ARG A 51 -10.95 -0.73 -1.43
CA ARG A 51 -12.05 -1.31 -2.19
C ARG A 51 -12.55 -0.32 -3.24
N LEU A 52 -12.33 -0.65 -4.50
CA LEU A 52 -12.76 0.12 -5.66
C LEU A 52 -14.16 -0.32 -6.12
N VAL A 53 -14.89 0.59 -6.76
CA VAL A 53 -16.21 0.31 -7.35
C VAL A 53 -16.01 -0.29 -8.73
N GLY A 54 -16.58 -1.47 -8.98
CA GLY A 54 -16.54 -2.13 -10.29
C GLY A 54 -15.17 -2.69 -10.68
N MET A 55 -14.23 -2.77 -9.74
CA MET A 55 -12.87 -3.28 -9.94
C MET A 55 -12.45 -4.15 -8.75
N THR A 56 -11.44 -4.98 -8.96
CA THR A 56 -10.73 -5.66 -7.86
C THR A 56 -10.17 -4.60 -6.91
N SER A 57 -10.13 -4.94 -5.62
CA SER A 57 -9.51 -4.10 -4.62
C SER A 57 -8.01 -3.96 -4.88
N HIS A 58 -7.43 -2.85 -4.42
CA HIS A 58 -6.05 -2.47 -4.73
C HIS A 58 -5.25 -2.25 -3.45
N ALA A 59 -4.08 -2.87 -3.37
CA ALA A 59 -3.18 -2.76 -2.23
C ALA A 59 -1.98 -1.85 -2.53
N VAL A 60 -1.57 -1.08 -1.53
CA VAL A 60 -0.39 -0.20 -1.58
C VAL A 60 0.39 -0.28 -0.27
N CYS A 61 1.69 0.01 -0.34
CA CYS A 61 2.55 0.15 0.83
C CYS A 61 2.91 1.64 1.00
N TYR A 62 2.45 2.26 2.08
CA TYR A 62 2.72 3.66 2.39
C TYR A 62 3.96 3.79 3.29
N VAL A 63 4.94 4.60 2.89
CA VAL A 63 6.16 4.91 3.63
C VAL A 63 5.97 6.26 4.34
N THR A 64 6.05 6.24 5.67
CA THR A 64 5.62 7.36 6.50
C THR A 64 6.56 8.55 6.43
N GLU A 65 7.86 8.31 6.46
CA GLU A 65 8.92 9.31 6.43
C GLU A 65 8.86 10.15 5.16
N ASP A 66 8.54 9.51 4.04
CA ASP A 66 8.50 10.15 2.73
C ASP A 66 7.11 10.69 2.37
N GLY A 67 6.11 10.40 3.21
CA GLY A 67 4.73 10.82 3.01
C GLY A 67 4.15 10.33 1.68
N ALA A 68 4.41 9.08 1.31
CA ALA A 68 4.08 8.57 -0.03
C ALA A 68 3.83 7.06 -0.05
N TYR A 69 3.09 6.59 -1.05
CA TYR A 69 2.85 5.16 -1.25
C TYR A 69 3.53 4.60 -2.51
N LEU A 70 3.91 3.33 -2.41
CA LEU A 70 4.36 2.47 -3.50
C LEU A 70 3.16 1.72 -4.07
N ASP A 71 3.00 1.80 -5.40
CA ASP A 71 1.86 1.25 -6.13
C ASP A 71 2.34 0.37 -7.30
N TYR A 72 1.98 -0.91 -7.25
CA TYR A 72 2.35 -1.89 -8.28
C TYR A 72 1.83 -1.53 -9.68
N ASN A 73 0.64 -0.92 -9.79
CA ASN A 73 0.04 -0.63 -11.09
C ASN A 73 0.67 0.60 -11.77
N ASN A 74 1.50 1.37 -11.06
CA ASN A 74 2.27 2.48 -11.61
C ASN A 74 3.72 2.08 -11.93
N ARG A 75 3.89 0.92 -12.57
CA ARG A 75 5.17 0.21 -12.73
C ARG A 75 6.17 0.79 -13.71
N ASN A 76 5.79 1.78 -14.53
CA ASN A 76 6.63 2.30 -15.63
C ASN A 76 7.55 3.48 -15.23
N ILE A 77 7.56 3.90 -13.97
CA ILE A 77 8.42 4.99 -13.51
C ILE A 77 9.18 4.53 -12.28
N PHE A 78 10.50 4.46 -12.40
CA PHE A 78 11.47 3.78 -11.52
C PHE A 78 11.47 4.30 -10.05
N PHE A 79 10.71 5.36 -9.76
CA PHE A 79 10.70 6.08 -8.47
C PHE A 79 9.33 6.63 -8.06
N THR A 80 8.19 6.10 -8.53
CA THR A 80 6.87 6.69 -8.19
C THR A 80 6.36 6.29 -6.81
N MET A 81 7.11 6.69 -5.78
CA MET A 81 6.52 7.06 -4.51
C MET A 81 5.51 8.17 -4.77
N THR A 82 4.23 7.84 -4.68
CA THR A 82 3.17 8.82 -4.90
C THR A 82 2.89 9.54 -3.59
N ARG A 83 3.36 10.79 -3.47
CA ARG A 83 3.12 11.61 -2.27
C ARG A 83 1.64 11.65 -1.90
N SER A 84 1.30 11.46 -0.65
CA SER A 84 -0.08 11.57 -0.16
C SER A 84 -0.04 12.03 1.29
N ASP A 85 -1.10 12.71 1.71
CA ASP A 85 -1.40 12.82 3.14
C ASP A 85 -1.55 11.41 3.75
N PRO A 86 -1.12 11.19 5.01
CA PRO A 86 -1.09 9.86 5.63
C PRO A 86 -2.46 9.29 5.99
N SER A 87 -3.55 10.07 5.91
CA SER A 87 -4.89 9.55 6.22
C SER A 87 -5.37 8.53 5.18
N LEU A 88 -6.02 7.46 5.65
CA LEU A 88 -6.55 6.40 4.78
C LEU A 88 -7.49 6.95 3.70
N ARG A 89 -8.32 7.94 4.05
CA ARG A 89 -9.25 8.59 3.13
C ARG A 89 -8.53 9.32 1.99
N LYS A 90 -7.45 10.04 2.30
CA LYS A 90 -6.68 10.79 1.29
C LYS A 90 -5.92 9.84 0.38
N ILE A 91 -5.30 8.80 0.93
CA ILE A 91 -4.63 7.74 0.19
C ILE A 91 -5.63 7.04 -0.75
N ALA A 92 -6.77 6.57 -0.23
CA ALA A 92 -7.81 5.91 -1.01
C ALA A 92 -8.37 6.80 -2.12
N GLY A 93 -8.61 8.08 -1.83
CA GLY A 93 -9.03 9.05 -2.82
C GLY A 93 -7.99 9.27 -3.92
N LYS A 94 -6.70 9.25 -3.59
CA LYS A 94 -5.62 9.43 -4.57
C LYS A 94 -5.43 8.20 -5.45
N VAL A 95 -5.40 7.01 -4.86
CA VAL A 95 -5.35 5.71 -5.57
C VAL A 95 -6.54 5.55 -6.51
N ALA A 96 -7.77 5.81 -6.04
CA ALA A 96 -8.95 5.68 -6.88
C ALA A 96 -8.91 6.63 -8.08
N ARG A 97 -8.45 7.87 -7.88
CA ARG A 97 -8.28 8.84 -8.97
C ARG A 97 -7.23 8.38 -9.99
N SER A 98 -6.09 7.82 -9.57
CA SER A 98 -5.06 7.35 -10.51
C SER A 98 -5.53 6.16 -11.35
N LEU A 99 -6.49 5.38 -10.85
CA LEU A 99 -7.11 4.26 -11.56
C LEU A 99 -8.40 4.65 -12.31
N ASN A 100 -8.72 5.95 -12.39
CA ASN A 100 -9.97 6.46 -12.97
C ASN A 100 -11.23 5.77 -12.41
N ALA A 101 -11.23 5.53 -11.09
CA ALA A 101 -12.25 4.77 -10.39
C ALA A 101 -12.82 5.53 -9.18
N ASN A 102 -13.89 4.98 -8.61
CA ASN A 102 -14.39 5.36 -7.29
C ASN A 102 -13.99 4.32 -6.24
N TRP A 103 -13.91 4.72 -4.97
CA TRP A 103 -13.69 3.81 -3.84
C TRP A 103 -14.86 3.83 -2.86
N THR A 104 -15.00 2.76 -2.07
CA THR A 104 -16.06 2.59 -1.06
C THR A 104 -15.51 2.59 0.36
N SER A 105 -14.39 1.89 0.56
CA SER A 105 -13.74 1.74 1.87
C SER A 105 -12.25 1.50 1.70
N ALA A 106 -11.49 1.82 2.74
CA ALA A 106 -10.08 1.56 2.84
C ALA A 106 -9.75 0.98 4.21
N PHE A 107 -8.77 0.09 4.25
CA PHE A 107 -8.36 -0.63 5.44
C PHE A 107 -6.85 -0.57 5.58
N GLU A 108 -6.37 -0.31 6.78
CA GLU A 108 -4.98 -0.63 7.14
C GLU A 108 -4.95 -2.05 7.68
N PHE A 109 -3.89 -2.79 7.38
CA PHE A 109 -3.72 -4.14 7.87
C PHE A 109 -2.27 -4.47 8.22
N ASP A 110 -2.10 -5.38 9.17
CA ASP A 110 -0.83 -6.04 9.42
C ASP A 110 -0.78 -7.37 8.66
N PHE A 111 0.41 -7.72 8.18
CA PHE A 111 0.69 -8.97 7.48
C PHE A 111 2.06 -9.52 7.87
N SER A 112 2.20 -10.85 7.85
CA SER A 112 3.47 -11.55 7.96
C SER A 112 3.44 -12.81 7.12
N TYR A 113 4.53 -13.07 6.39
CA TYR A 113 4.69 -14.30 5.61
C TYR A 113 4.58 -15.58 6.46
N ASN A 114 4.89 -15.50 7.76
CA ASN A 114 4.84 -16.66 8.67
C ASN A 114 3.42 -17.21 8.91
N ASN A 115 2.40 -16.35 8.85
CA ASN A 115 1.01 -16.73 9.13
C ASN A 115 0.04 -16.46 7.97
N GLN A 116 0.50 -15.74 6.94
CA GLN A 116 -0.24 -15.31 5.75
C GLN A 116 -1.61 -14.68 6.04
N ARG A 117 -1.81 -14.13 7.25
CA ARG A 117 -3.08 -13.57 7.67
C ARG A 117 -3.02 -12.05 7.70
N LYS A 118 -3.92 -11.41 6.93
CA LYS A 118 -4.15 -9.96 6.97
C LYS A 118 -5.03 -9.62 8.16
N ASN A 119 -4.50 -8.87 9.13
CA ASN A 119 -5.25 -8.42 10.31
C ASN A 119 -5.57 -6.93 10.16
N ILE A 120 -6.85 -6.60 10.03
CA ILE A 120 -7.29 -5.20 9.85
C ILE A 120 -7.07 -4.43 11.15
N THR A 121 -6.33 -3.33 11.08
CA THR A 121 -5.98 -2.47 12.22
C THR A 121 -6.75 -1.15 12.21
N ALA A 122 -7.16 -0.66 11.04
CA ALA A 122 -7.96 0.55 10.88
C ALA A 122 -8.87 0.45 9.65
N LYS A 123 -9.96 1.22 9.65
CA LYS A 123 -10.95 1.24 8.56
C LYS A 123 -11.53 2.64 8.37
N VAL A 124 -11.72 3.02 7.12
CA VAL A 124 -12.52 4.19 6.70
C VAL A 124 -13.55 3.76 5.67
N VAL A 125 -14.77 4.29 5.78
CA VAL A 125 -15.81 4.17 4.75
C VAL A 125 -16.06 5.55 4.13
N ARG A 126 -16.13 5.62 2.80
CA ARG A 126 -16.21 6.90 2.07
C ARG A 126 -17.38 7.77 2.51
N THR A 127 -18.53 7.17 2.82
CA THR A 127 -19.76 7.88 3.19
C THR A 127 -19.87 8.24 4.68
N GLN A 128 -18.95 7.75 5.52
CA GLN A 128 -18.89 8.15 6.93
C GLN A 128 -18.28 9.53 7.09
N ASP A 129 -18.65 10.22 8.18
CA ASP A 129 -18.13 11.53 8.55
C ASP A 129 -16.59 11.47 8.66
N PRO A 130 -15.83 12.26 7.88
CA PRO A 130 -14.37 12.28 7.95
C PRO A 130 -13.82 12.62 9.33
N SER A 131 -14.57 13.30 10.22
CA SER A 131 -14.10 13.58 11.58
C SER A 131 -14.05 12.33 12.46
N THR A 132 -14.64 11.22 12.01
CA THR A 132 -14.62 9.92 12.70
C THR A 132 -13.56 8.97 12.16
N ASP A 133 -12.78 9.41 11.17
CA ASP A 133 -11.67 8.61 10.64
C ASP A 133 -10.64 8.34 11.74
N PRO A 134 -10.11 7.11 11.84
CA PRO A 134 -9.00 6.85 12.73
C PRO A 134 -7.81 7.72 12.34
N PRO A 135 -7.01 8.18 13.31
CA PRO A 135 -5.75 8.84 12.99
C PRO A 135 -4.89 7.88 12.16
N PRO A 136 -3.94 8.41 11.36
CA PRO A 136 -2.94 7.56 10.73
C PRO A 136 -2.30 6.61 11.74
N GLY A 137 -2.09 5.35 11.34
CA GLY A 137 -1.36 4.34 12.10
C GLY A 137 0.07 4.78 12.47
N LYS A 138 0.83 3.90 13.12
CA LYS A 138 2.04 4.23 13.89
C LYS A 138 2.96 5.28 13.21
N ALA A 139 3.18 6.33 14.01
CA ALA A 139 4.11 7.47 13.89
C ALA A 139 3.76 8.60 12.90
N ALA A 140 3.82 9.83 13.44
CA ALA A 140 4.09 11.03 12.65
C ALA A 140 5.50 10.92 12.04
N PRO A 141 5.76 11.52 10.86
CA PRO A 141 7.07 11.46 10.23
C PRO A 141 8.16 11.90 11.21
N ARG A 142 9.16 11.06 11.44
CA ARG A 142 10.38 11.51 12.11
C ARG A 142 11.19 12.32 11.09
N PRO A 143 11.79 13.46 11.47
CA PRO A 143 12.66 14.20 10.58
C PRO A 143 13.78 13.26 10.09
N ASN A 144 13.87 13.06 8.79
CA ASN A 144 14.94 12.29 8.16
C ASN A 144 16.17 13.21 8.04
N PRO A 145 17.28 12.96 8.76
CA PRO A 145 18.48 13.79 8.68
C PRO A 145 19.23 13.68 7.34
N PHE A 146 18.76 12.85 6.40
CA PHE A 146 19.38 12.61 5.10
C PHE A 146 18.64 13.21 3.90
N LEU A 147 17.53 13.95 4.12
CA LEU A 147 16.86 14.69 3.06
C LEU A 147 17.28 16.17 3.13
N VAL A 148 18.13 16.57 2.19
CA VAL A 148 18.49 17.99 1.95
C VAL A 148 17.37 18.61 1.10
N GLU A 149 16.98 19.84 1.45
CA GLU A 149 15.88 20.63 0.85
C GLU A 149 15.85 20.66 -0.69
#